data_AF-A0A1Y0I5P4-F1
#
_entry.id   AF-A0A1Y0I5P4-F1
#
_cell.length_a   1.000
_cell.length_b   1.000
_cell.length_c   1.000
_cell.angle_alpha   90.00
_cell.angle_beta   90.00
_cell.angle_gamma   90.00
#
_symmetry.space_group_name_H-M   'P 1'
#
loop_
_entity.id
_entity.type
_entity.pdbx_description
1 polymer ?
#
loop_
_entity_poly.entity_id
_entity_poly.type
_entity_poly.pdbx_seq_one_letter_code
_entity_poly.pdbx_strand_id
1 'polypeptide(L)'
;MTDHARILPVELGATFTDSELPEATIRLQIPEDLRFLEGHFPGHPILPGAVQLQWAITYGKKLLNRSNSAVKQVEVLKFQNIIRPGDIVVLTLTTKTSDKFIFSFESKQGKHASGRVILSDN
;
A
#
# COMPACT_ATOMS: atom_id res chain seq x y z
N MET A 1 -8.28 -27.01 -13.82
CA MET A 1 -7.12 -26.44 -13.10
C MET A 1 -7.47 -24.98 -12.87
N THR A 2 -8.02 -24.67 -11.70
CA THR A 2 -8.54 -23.32 -11.41
C THR A 2 -7.34 -22.45 -11.08
N ASP A 3 -6.97 -21.59 -12.02
CA ASP A 3 -5.93 -20.60 -11.84
C ASP A 3 -6.41 -19.56 -10.83
N HIS A 4 -5.95 -19.67 -9.58
CA HIS A 4 -6.30 -18.72 -8.53
C HIS A 4 -5.29 -17.57 -8.54
N ALA A 5 -5.34 -16.75 -9.60
CA ALA A 5 -4.51 -15.55 -9.72
C ALA A 5 -4.63 -14.69 -8.46
N ARG A 6 -3.49 -14.26 -7.90
CA ARG A 6 -3.44 -13.56 -6.60
C ARG A 6 -3.90 -12.12 -6.76
N ILE A 7 -4.58 -11.59 -5.74
CA ILE A 7 -4.99 -10.18 -5.67
C ILE A 7 -4.33 -9.40 -4.52
N LEU A 8 -3.57 -10.10 -3.67
CA LEU A 8 -2.88 -9.53 -2.52
C LEU A 8 -1.36 -9.72 -2.65
N PRO A 9 -0.56 -8.81 -2.09
CA PRO A 9 0.87 -9.03 -1.97
C PRO A 9 1.15 -10.14 -0.95
N VAL A 10 2.37 -10.70 -0.98
CA VAL A 10 2.84 -11.57 0.09
C VAL A 10 3.41 -10.70 1.21
N GLU A 11 2.83 -10.82 2.40
CA GLU A 11 3.31 -10.15 3.61
C GLU A 11 4.59 -10.84 4.12
N LEU A 12 5.73 -10.15 4.08
CA LEU A 12 7.02 -10.70 4.54
C LEU A 12 7.31 -10.39 6.01
N GLY A 13 6.50 -9.52 6.63
CA GLY A 13 6.65 -9.10 8.02
C GLY A 13 6.28 -7.64 8.23
N ALA A 14 5.78 -7.33 9.43
CA ALA A 14 5.39 -5.99 9.84
C ALA A 14 6.03 -5.60 11.18
N THR A 15 6.30 -4.31 11.36
CA THR A 15 6.81 -3.71 12.59
C THR A 15 5.94 -2.52 12.97
N PHE A 16 5.82 -2.28 14.28
CA PHE A 16 4.96 -1.23 14.83
C PHE A 16 5.70 -0.45 15.90
N THR A 17 5.44 0.85 15.98
CA THR A 17 5.85 1.68 17.10
C THR A 17 4.63 2.01 17.95
N ASP A 18 4.74 1.71 19.24
CA ASP A 18 3.73 2.10 20.22
C ASP A 18 4.13 3.45 20.81
N SER A 19 3.63 4.53 20.19
CA SER A 19 3.87 5.92 20.60
C SER A 19 2.61 6.75 20.41
N GLU A 20 2.60 8.00 20.90
CA GLU A 20 1.45 8.90 20.75
C GLU A 20 0.97 9.06 19.29
N LEU A 21 1.91 8.96 18.33
CA LEU A 21 1.61 8.90 16.90
C LEU A 21 2.09 7.55 16.34
N PRO A 22 1.24 6.53 16.32
CA PRO A 22 1.66 5.19 15.94
C PRO A 22 2.08 5.14 14.48
N GLU A 23 3.18 4.44 14.24
CA GLU A 23 3.69 4.12 12.91
C GLU A 23 3.71 2.60 12.72
N ALA A 24 3.30 2.16 11.53
CA ALA A 24 3.40 0.77 11.12
C ALA A 24 4.19 0.69 9.82
N THR A 25 5.07 -0.28 9.72
CA THR A 25 5.80 -0.60 8.49
C THR A 25 5.58 -2.05 8.13
N ILE A 26 5.29 -2.35 6.87
CA ILE A 26 5.11 -3.71 6.36
C ILE A 26 5.91 -3.93 5.08
N ARG A 27 6.60 -5.08 5.02
CA ARG A 27 7.34 -5.52 3.83
C ARG A 27 6.44 -6.39 2.98
N LEU A 28 6.29 -6.01 1.72
CA LEU A 28 5.37 -6.63 0.77
C LEU A 28 6.17 -7.11 -0.45
N GLN A 29 6.06 -8.39 -0.77
CA GLN A 29 6.54 -8.93 -2.04
C GLN A 29 5.40 -8.89 -3.06
N ILE A 30 5.69 -8.38 -4.26
CA ILE A 30 4.77 -8.36 -5.38
C ILE A 30 4.84 -9.70 -6.10
N PRO A 31 3.78 -10.53 -6.05
CA PRO A 31 3.75 -11.80 -6.74
C PRO A 31 3.80 -11.60 -8.26
N GLU A 32 4.48 -12.50 -8.97
CA GLU A 32 4.51 -12.50 -10.43
C GLU A 32 3.16 -12.91 -11.04
N ASP A 33 2.40 -13.73 -10.31
CA ASP A 33 1.06 -14.24 -10.62
C ASP A 33 -0.07 -13.32 -10.10
N LEU A 34 0.24 -12.04 -9.86
CA LEU A 34 -0.76 -11.07 -9.40
C LEU A 34 -1.70 -10.70 -10.57
N ARG A 35 -2.99 -10.97 -10.40
CA ARG A 35 -4.04 -10.73 -11.41
C ARG A 35 -4.05 -9.28 -11.94
N PHE A 36 -3.68 -8.30 -11.11
CA PHE A 36 -3.66 -6.90 -11.52
C PHE A 36 -2.51 -6.54 -12.49
N LEU A 37 -1.58 -7.47 -12.73
CA LEU A 37 -0.50 -7.32 -13.69
C LEU A 37 -0.89 -7.82 -15.09
N GLU A 38 -1.95 -8.63 -15.20
CA GLU A 38 -2.46 -9.12 -16.48
C GLU A 38 -2.91 -7.96 -17.35
N GLY A 39 -2.28 -7.81 -18.52
CA GLY A 39 -2.63 -6.77 -19.51
C GLY A 39 -2.18 -5.34 -19.14
N HIS A 40 -1.46 -5.14 -18.04
CA HIS A 40 -1.04 -3.81 -17.57
C HIS A 40 0.50 -3.74 -17.35
N PHE A 41 1.36 -3.72 -18.36
CA PHE A 41 1.17 -3.49 -19.79
C PHE A 41 1.68 -4.70 -20.60
N PRO A 42 1.22 -4.95 -21.83
CA PRO A 42 1.74 -6.04 -22.66
C PRO A 42 3.28 -5.99 -22.75
N GLY A 43 3.95 -7.06 -22.28
CA GLY A 43 5.42 -7.18 -22.23
C GLY A 43 6.10 -6.43 -21.07
N HIS A 44 5.41 -5.53 -20.37
CA HIS A 44 5.96 -4.72 -19.28
C HIS A 44 4.95 -4.60 -18.12
N PRO A 45 4.67 -5.70 -17.39
CA PRO A 45 3.74 -5.68 -16.27
C PRO A 45 4.26 -4.76 -15.16
N ILE A 46 3.40 -3.85 -14.69
CA ILE A 46 3.67 -2.99 -13.55
C ILE A 46 2.46 -2.93 -12.62
N LEU A 47 2.70 -2.78 -11.33
CA LEU A 47 1.62 -2.68 -10.35
C LEU A 47 0.86 -1.34 -10.54
N PRO A 48 -0.44 -1.37 -10.85
CA PRO A 48 -1.20 -0.14 -11.10
C PRO A 48 -1.25 0.78 -9.88
N GLY A 49 -1.20 2.09 -10.10
CA GLY A 49 -1.25 3.08 -9.02
C GLY A 49 -2.52 2.97 -8.15
N ALA A 50 -3.66 2.60 -8.74
CA ALA A 50 -4.90 2.37 -8.00
C ALA A 50 -4.79 1.18 -7.02
N VAL A 51 -4.05 0.13 -7.39
CA VAL A 51 -3.82 -1.03 -6.51
C VAL A 51 -2.88 -0.65 -5.37
N GLN A 52 -1.83 0.13 -5.65
CA GLN A 52 -0.94 0.68 -4.62
C GLN A 52 -1.74 1.51 -3.60
N LEU A 53 -2.62 2.41 -4.06
CA LEU A 53 -3.47 3.21 -3.19
C LEU A 53 -4.45 2.33 -2.37
N GLN A 54 -5.09 1.35 -3.01
CA GLN A 54 -6.00 0.43 -2.35
C GLN A 54 -5.31 -0.34 -1.22
N TRP A 55 -4.08 -0.81 -1.45
CA TRP A 55 -3.30 -1.50 -0.44
C TRP A 55 -2.87 -0.55 0.69
N ALA A 56 -2.41 0.67 0.36
CA ALA A 56 -2.10 1.67 1.39
C ALA A 56 -3.30 1.96 2.30
N ILE A 57 -4.51 2.08 1.74
CA ILE A 57 -5.75 2.26 2.51
C ILE A 57 -6.04 1.02 3.34
N THR A 58 -5.99 -0.17 2.74
CA THR A 58 -6.32 -1.44 3.41
C THR A 58 -5.39 -1.69 4.60
N TYR A 59 -4.07 -1.54 4.41
CA TYR A 59 -3.09 -1.67 5.47
C TYR A 59 -3.16 -0.51 6.46
N GLY A 60 -3.37 0.73 6.02
CA GLY A 60 -3.59 1.87 6.91
C GLY A 60 -4.73 1.63 7.88
N LYS A 61 -5.87 1.13 7.39
CA LYS A 61 -7.03 0.80 8.23
C LYS A 61 -6.77 -0.38 9.17
N LYS A 62 -6.14 -1.44 8.67
CA LYS A 62 -5.82 -2.66 9.44
C LYS A 62 -4.78 -2.39 10.54
N LEU A 63 -3.66 -1.76 10.17
CA LEU A 63 -2.47 -1.64 11.01
C LEU A 63 -2.53 -0.47 11.99
N LEU A 64 -3.32 0.57 11.69
CA LEU A 64 -3.50 1.72 12.58
C LEU A 64 -4.80 1.65 13.41
N ASN A 65 -5.47 0.49 13.46
CA ASN A 65 -6.75 0.31 14.16
C ASN A 65 -7.82 1.33 13.71
N ARG A 66 -8.06 1.43 12.39
CA ARG A 66 -9.05 2.31 11.74
C ARG A 66 -10.00 1.54 10.81
N SER A 67 -10.28 0.27 11.12
CA SER A 67 -11.10 -0.61 10.28
C SER A 67 -12.50 -0.05 9.97
N ASN A 68 -13.10 0.67 10.93
CA ASN A 68 -14.48 1.18 10.82
C ASN A 68 -14.61 2.54 10.12
N SER A 69 -13.52 3.28 9.92
CA SER A 69 -13.57 4.63 9.34
C SER A 69 -13.78 4.58 7.82
N ALA A 70 -14.49 5.53 7.22
CA ALA A 70 -14.55 5.67 5.77
C ALA A 70 -13.38 6.51 5.24
N VAL A 71 -13.01 6.32 3.96
CA VAL A 71 -12.06 7.23 3.30
C VAL A 71 -12.83 8.47 2.85
N LYS A 72 -12.50 9.61 3.42
CA LYS A 72 -13.10 10.90 3.08
C LYS A 72 -12.40 11.55 1.89
N GLN A 73 -11.06 11.55 1.91
CA GLN A 73 -10.26 12.22 0.88
C GLN A 73 -8.86 11.63 0.79
N VAL A 74 -8.27 11.69 -0.41
CA VAL A 74 -6.86 11.41 -0.64
C VAL A 74 -6.19 12.69 -1.14
N GLU A 75 -5.11 13.08 -0.50
CA GLU A 75 -4.35 14.30 -0.82
C GLU A 75 -2.91 13.97 -1.18
N VAL A 76 -2.29 14.87 -1.94
CA VAL A 76 -0.85 14.82 -2.29
C VAL A 76 -0.39 13.44 -2.80
N LEU A 77 -1.27 12.75 -3.52
CA LEU A 77 -0.98 11.44 -4.10
C LEU A 77 0.03 11.59 -5.23
N LYS A 78 1.15 10.88 -5.11
CA LYS A 78 2.23 10.88 -6.10
C LYS A 78 2.64 9.45 -6.42
N PHE A 79 2.83 9.17 -7.71
CA PHE A 79 3.47 7.96 -8.22
C PHE A 79 4.75 8.39 -8.92
N GLN A 80 5.89 7.99 -8.37
CA GLN A 80 7.21 8.46 -8.77
C GLN A 80 8.01 7.37 -9.49
N ASN A 81 8.03 6.16 -8.93
CA ASN A 81 8.75 5.02 -9.50
C ASN A 81 7.81 3.83 -9.71
N ILE A 82 8.16 3.02 -10.71
CA ILE A 82 7.43 1.81 -11.09
C ILE A 82 7.68 0.70 -10.07
N ILE A 83 6.64 -0.05 -9.73
CA ILE A 83 6.74 -1.32 -8.99
C ILE A 83 6.48 -2.45 -9.98
N ARG A 84 7.38 -3.43 -10.06
CA ARG A 84 7.33 -4.57 -10.97
C ARG A 84 6.94 -5.86 -10.22
N PRO A 85 6.42 -6.88 -10.93
CA PRO A 85 6.38 -8.24 -10.39
C PRO A 85 7.74 -8.67 -9.85
N GLY A 86 7.73 -9.38 -8.72
CA GLY A 86 8.93 -9.82 -8.01
C GLY A 86 9.55 -8.78 -7.08
N ASP A 87 9.20 -7.49 -7.21
CA ASP A 87 9.75 -6.45 -6.33
C ASP A 87 9.35 -6.68 -4.87
N ILE A 88 10.24 -6.26 -3.96
CA ILE A 88 9.94 -6.13 -2.54
C ILE A 88 9.88 -4.65 -2.22
N VAL A 89 8.72 -4.20 -1.75
CA VAL A 89 8.47 -2.83 -1.32
C VAL A 89 8.15 -2.77 0.16
N VAL A 90 8.54 -1.67 0.79
CA VAL A 90 8.24 -1.34 2.17
C VAL A 90 7.14 -0.29 2.16
N LEU A 91 6.01 -0.61 2.77
CA LEU A 91 4.92 0.33 3.02
C LEU A 91 5.07 0.86 4.44
N THR A 92 5.31 2.16 4.58
CA THR A 92 5.32 2.87 5.86
C THR A 92 4.04 3.69 6.01
N LEU A 93 3.42 3.62 7.19
CA LEU A 93 2.15 4.24 7.53
C LEU A 93 2.33 5.02 8.83
N THR A 94 2.25 6.35 8.76
CA THR A 94 2.45 7.22 9.92
C THR A 94 1.16 7.96 10.26
N THR A 95 0.65 7.76 11.47
CA THR A 95 -0.49 8.53 11.99
C THR A 95 -0.10 9.99 12.16
N LYS A 96 -0.97 10.91 11.73
CA LYS A 96 -0.78 12.37 11.92
C LYS A 96 -1.81 12.97 12.85
N THR A 97 -3.06 12.53 12.73
CA THR A 97 -4.17 12.84 13.64
C THR A 97 -5.08 11.60 13.71
N SER A 98 -6.09 11.60 14.59
CA SER A 98 -7.02 10.47 14.73
C SER A 98 -7.67 10.05 13.40
N ASP A 99 -7.93 11.02 12.53
CA ASP A 99 -8.61 10.91 11.24
C ASP A 99 -7.66 10.90 10.04
N LYS A 100 -6.33 10.82 10.24
CA LYS A 100 -5.37 11.09 9.15
C LYS A 100 -4.09 10.30 9.28
N PHE A 101 -3.69 9.68 8.19
CA PHE A 101 -2.38 9.05 8.07
C PHE A 101 -1.71 9.38 6.74
N ILE A 102 -0.39 9.25 6.72
CA ILE A 102 0.44 9.35 5.52
C ILE A 102 0.96 7.96 5.20
N PHE A 103 1.07 7.64 3.90
CA PHE A 103 1.71 6.42 3.45
C PHE A 103 2.88 6.72 2.50
N SER A 104 3.89 5.84 2.50
CA SER A 104 4.90 5.76 1.45
C SER A 104 5.24 4.30 1.10
N PHE A 105 5.41 4.03 -0.19
CA PHE A 105 6.00 2.81 -0.71
C PHE A 105 7.42 3.09 -1.16
N GLU A 106 8.39 2.33 -0.64
CA GLU A 106 9.81 2.52 -0.93
C GLU A 106 10.50 1.17 -1.16
N SER A 107 11.51 1.15 -2.04
CA SER A 107 12.41 0.01 -2.22
C SER A 107 13.85 0.52 -2.35
N LYS A 108 14.79 -0.38 -2.69
CA LYS A 108 16.16 0.00 -3.05
C LYS A 108 16.22 0.98 -4.23
N GLN A 109 15.17 1.04 -5.06
CA GLN A 109 15.04 1.94 -6.21
C GLN A 109 14.53 3.34 -5.80
N GLY A 110 14.23 3.55 -4.51
CA GLY A 110 13.69 4.79 -3.96
C GLY A 110 12.17 4.74 -3.77
N LYS A 111 11.56 5.92 -3.73
CA LYS A 111 10.12 6.10 -3.45
C LYS A 111 9.27 5.80 -4.69
N HIS A 112 8.31 4.89 -4.55
CA HIS A 112 7.40 4.49 -5.61
C HIS A 112 6.10 5.27 -5.57
N ALA A 113 5.47 5.34 -4.40
CA ALA A 113 4.25 6.11 -4.21
C ALA A 113 4.16 6.68 -2.81
N SER A 114 3.43 7.77 -2.68
CA SER A 114 3.11 8.35 -1.37
C SER A 114 1.83 9.15 -1.46
N GLY A 115 1.18 9.33 -0.32
CA GLY A 115 0.00 10.16 -0.23
C GLY A 115 -0.47 10.31 1.20
N ARG A 116 -1.51 11.11 1.36
CA ARG A 116 -2.18 11.34 2.64
C ARG A 116 -3.62 10.90 2.51
N VAL A 117 -4.09 10.14 3.48
CA VAL A 117 -5.46 9.66 3.55
C VAL A 117 -6.13 10.33 4.73
N ILE A 118 -7.25 11.00 4.44
CA ILE A 118 -8.16 11.56 5.43
C ILE A 118 -9.33 10.59 5.54
N LEU A 119 -9.62 10.22 6.77
CA LEU A 119 -10.70 9.35 7.16
C LEU A 119 -11.85 10.17 7.74
N SER A 120 -13.04 9.60 7.75
CA SER A 120 -14.15 10.06 8.57
C SER A 120 -14.62 8.94 9.46
N ASP A 121 -15.07 9.29 10.65
CA ASP A 121 -15.85 8.36 11.46
C ASP A 121 -17.14 8.02 10.71
N ASN A 122 -17.56 6.76 10.82
CA ASN A 122 -18.80 6.28 10.23
C ASN A 122 -19.99 6.58 11.16
#